data_AF-A0A433Q2V1-F1
#
_entry.id   AF-A0A433Q2V1-F1
#
_cell.length_a   1.000
_cell.length_b   1.000
_cell.length_c   1.000
_cell.angle_alpha   90.00
_cell.angle_beta   90.00
_cell.angle_gamma   90.00
#
_symmetry.space_group_name_H-M   'P 1'
#
loop_
_entity.id
_entity.type
_entity.pdbx_description
1 polymer ?
#
loop_
_entity_poly.entity_id
_entity_poly.type
_entity_poly.pdbx_seq_one_letter_code
_entity_poly.pdbx_strand_id
1 'polypeptide(L)' 'MSCSVLMVAEKPSLAEAITKYLAPGGKYDTYRADTPVHTWSSAFRGQPAKFKFTSVKGKV' A
#
# COMPACT_ATOMS: atom_id res chain seq x y z
N MET A 1 0.30 7.84 -19.01
CA MET A 1 -0.43 8.07 -17.74
C MET A 1 0.02 7.02 -16.74
N SER A 2 0.64 7.43 -15.64
CA SER A 2 1.04 6.50 -14.57
C SER A 2 -0.18 6.18 -13.71
N CYS A 3 -0.65 4.93 -13.74
CA CYS A 3 -1.75 4.49 -12.89
C CYS A 3 -1.27 4.47 -11.44
N SER A 4 -1.96 5.17 -10.54
CA SER A 4 -1.69 5.13 -9.10
C SER A 4 -2.90 4.55 -8.38
N VAL A 5 -2.67 3.54 -7.56
CA VAL A 5 -3.73 2.85 -6.80
C VAL A 5 -3.54 3.18 -5.32
N LEU A 6 -4.51 3.88 -4.74
CA LEU A 6 -4.57 4.12 -3.30
C LEU A 6 -5.38 3.00 -2.64
N MET A 7 -4.77 2.36 -1.65
CA MET A 7 -5.38 1.33 -0.82
C MET A 7 -5.40 1.83 0.63
N VAL A 8 -6.49 1.57 1.35
CA VAL A 8 -6.67 2.02 2.73
C VAL A 8 -7.22 0.88 3.58
N ALA A 9 -6.54 0.55 4.68
CA ALA A 9 -6.99 -0.43 5.66
C ALA A 9 -7.53 0.25 6.93
N GLU A 10 -8.27 -0.49 7.77
CA GLU A 10 -8.81 0.02 9.04
C GLU A 10 -7.75 0.23 10.13
N LYS A 11 -6.63 -0.50 10.06
CA LYS A 11 -5.56 -0.51 11.08
C LYS A 11 -4.17 -0.55 10.45
N PRO A 12 -3.15 0.08 11.06
CA PRO A 12 -1.78 0.07 10.55
C PRO A 12 -1.18 -1.32 10.38
N SER A 13 -1.40 -2.21 11.36
CA SER A 13 -0.89 -3.59 11.31
C SER A 13 -1.47 -4.39 10.13
N LEU A 14 -2.71 -4.12 9.73
CA LEU A 14 -3.32 -4.76 8.56
C LEU A 14 -2.71 -4.25 7.25
N ALA A 15 -2.50 -2.94 7.13
CA ALA A 15 -1.85 -2.36 5.94
C ALA A 15 -0.45 -2.97 5.73
N GLU A 16 0.32 -3.12 6.80
CA GLU A 16 1.66 -3.72 6.71
C GLU A 16 1.60 -5.22 6.35
N ALA A 17 0.75 -6.00 7.01
CA ALA A 17 0.63 -7.44 6.76
C ALA A 17 0.21 -7.73 5.31
N ILE A 18 -0.78 -6.99 4.79
CA ILE A 18 -1.25 -7.16 3.42
C ILE A 18 -0.19 -6.66 2.42
N THR A 19 0.53 -5.57 2.73
CA THR A 19 1.65 -5.10 1.89
C THR A 19 2.72 -6.17 1.74
N LYS A 20 3.13 -6.83 2.84
CA LYS A 20 4.15 -7.91 2.79
C LYS A 20 3.74 -9.06 1.87
N TYR A 21 2.44 -9.35 1.78
CA TYR A 21 1.90 -10.39 0.92
C TYR A 21 1.74 -9.95 -0.55
N LEU A 22 1.25 -8.72 -0.79
CA LEU A 22 0.97 -8.21 -2.14
C LEU A 22 2.20 -7.64 -2.85
N ALA A 23 3.21 -7.17 -2.11
CA ALA A 23 4.42 -6.62 -2.68
C ALA A 23 5.26 -7.75 -3.31
N PRO A 24 5.70 -7.61 -4.57
CA PRO A 24 6.46 -8.64 -5.26
C PRO A 24 7.79 -8.90 -4.54
N GLY A 25 7.94 -10.13 -4.04
CA GLY A 25 9.11 -10.55 -3.25
C GLY A 25 9.26 -9.81 -1.93
N GLY A 26 8.19 -9.25 -1.37
CA GLY A 26 8.23 -8.47 -0.13
C GLY A 26 8.95 -7.13 -0.25
N LYS A 27 9.20 -6.64 -1.48
CA LYS A 27 9.92 -5.39 -1.73
C LYS A 27 8.94 -4.22 -1.82
N TYR A 28 8.95 -3.37 -0.80
CA TYR A 28 8.16 -2.15 -0.74
C TYR A 28 8.94 -1.07 0.03
N ASP A 29 8.69 0.18 -0.33
CA ASP A 29 9.15 1.33 0.44
C ASP A 29 8.10 1.69 1.49
N THR A 30 8.54 2.26 2.61
CA THR A 30 7.62 2.76 3.64
C THR A 30 7.94 4.22 3.93
N TYR A 31 6.98 5.09 3.65
CA TYR A 31 6.98 6.46 4.13
C TYR A 31 6.40 6.49 5.55
N ARG A 32 7.23 6.91 6.51
CA ARG A 32 6.85 6.98 7.92
C ARG A 32 6.15 8.31 8.18
N ALA A 33 4.84 8.25 8.40
CA ALA A 33 4.01 9.35 8.87
C ALA A 33 3.16 8.85 10.05
N ASP A 34 2.19 9.66 10.51
CA ASP A 34 1.29 9.27 11.60
C ASP A 34 0.55 7.94 11.29
N THR A 35 0.17 7.74 10.02
CA THR A 35 -0.15 6.45 9.44
C THR A 35 0.90 6.10 8.36
N PRO A 36 1.60 4.96 8.47
CA PRO A 36 2.57 4.56 7.45
C PRO A 36 1.95 4.45 6.06
N VAL A 37 2.71 4.80 5.03
CA VAL A 37 2.33 4.58 3.64
C VAL A 37 3.34 3.64 3.00
N HIS A 38 2.90 2.45 2.63
CA HIS A 38 3.71 1.48 1.92
C HIS A 38 3.53 1.63 0.42
N THR A 39 4.63 1.64 -0.34
CA THR A 39 4.55 1.81 -1.79
C THR A 39 5.35 0.77 -2.53
N TRP A 40 4.78 0.26 -3.63
CA TRP A 40 5.44 -0.66 -4.54
C TRP A 40 4.89 -0.49 -5.96
N SER A 41 5.61 -1.02 -6.94
CA SER A 41 5.16 -1.08 -8.33
C SER A 41 4.72 -2.50 -8.66
N SER A 42 3.53 -2.64 -9.26
CA SER A 42 3.01 -3.93 -9.73
C SER A 42 1.97 -3.72 -10.82
N ALA A 43 1.40 -4.80 -11.34
CA ALA A 43 0.29 -4.72 -12.29
C ALA A 43 -1.06 -4.58 -11.56
N PHE A 44 -1.90 -3.65 -12.02
CA PHE A 44 -3.30 -3.56 -11.64
C PHE A 44 -4.15 -3.67 -12.90
N ARG A 45 -5.04 -4.69 -12.97
CA ARG A 45 -5.86 -4.98 -14.16
C ARG A 45 -5.05 -5.09 -15.46
N GLY A 46 -3.88 -5.75 -15.38
CA GLY A 46 -2.99 -5.95 -16.53
C GLY A 46 -2.19 -4.72 -16.96
N GLN A 47 -2.28 -3.59 -16.24
CA GLN A 47 -1.54 -2.37 -16.52
C GLN A 47 -0.52 -2.06 -15.42
N PRO A 48 0.67 -1.53 -15.74
CA PRO A 48 1.64 -1.09 -14.73
C PRO A 48 1.06 0.02 -13.84
N ALA A 49 1.16 -0.17 -12.52
CA ALA A 49 0.62 0.74 -11.52
C ALA A 49 1.56 0.91 -10.32
N LYS A 50 1.51 2.09 -9.71
CA LYS A 50 2.15 2.38 -8.43
C LYS A 50 1.12 2.27 -7.32
N PHE A 51 1.31 1.31 -6.43
CA PHE A 51 0.47 1.11 -5.27
C PHE A 51 0.95 2.01 -4.12
N LYS A 52 -0.02 2.58 -3.40
CA LYS A 52 0.18 3.31 -2.16
C LYS A 52 -0.82 2.76 -1.15
N PHE A 53 -0.34 2.12 -0.10
CA PHE A 53 -1.18 1.48 0.90
C PHE A 53 -0.97 2.13 2.25
N THR A 54 -2.03 2.67 2.82
CA THR A 54 -2.04 3.25 4.15
C THR A 54 -3.18 2.68 4.99
N SER A 55 -3.40 3.24 6.16
CA SER A 55 -4.49 2.87 7.06
C SER A 55 -5.11 4.10 7.72
N VAL A 56 -6.31 3.92 8.24
CA VAL A 56 -6.91 4.80 9.24
C VAL A 56 -6.58 4.29 10.65
N LYS A 57 -6.87 5.08 11.69
CA LYS A 57 -6.71 4.70 13.11
C LYS A 57 -8.07 4.56 13.79
N GLY A 58 -8.90 3.63 13.31
CA GLY A 58 -10.26 3.45 13.81
C GLY A 58 -11.29 4.32 13.10
N LYS A 59 -12.35 4.75 13.80
CA LYS A 59 -13.45 5.52 13.21
C LYS A 59 -12.97 6.91 12.81
N VAL A 60 -13.09 7.21 11.51
CA VAL A 60 -12.73 8.49 10.89
C VAL A 60 -13.89 9.46 10.96
#